data_AF-A0A382XJN9-F1
#
_entry.id   AF-A0A382XJN9-F1
#
_cell.length_a   1.000
_cell.length_b   1.000
_cell.length_c   1.000
_cell.angle_alpha   90.00
_cell.angle_beta   90.00
_cell.angle_gamma   90.00
#
_symmetry.space_group_name_H-M   'P 1'
#
loop_
_entity.id
_entity.type
_entity.pdbx_description
1 polymer ?
#
loop_
_entity_poly.entity_id
_entity_poly.type
_entity_poly.pdbx_seq_one_letter_code
_entity_poly.pdbx_strand_id
1 'polypeptide(L)'
;MVLIPEGAFTFGISPDKKVIQFMSDMTLSMNAQPAQKIYLKAFYIDRFEITYKAFRRFKPKLNYEVTDLNEPIRGVNWYEADAYCLAQGKRLPTETEWEKAARG
;
A
#
# COMPACT_ATOMS: atom_id res chain seq x y z
N MET A 1 -9.43 7.65 -5.99
CA MET A 1 -9.28 7.55 -4.52
C MET A 1 -10.62 7.26 -3.87
N VAL A 2 -10.59 6.61 -2.71
CA VAL A 2 -11.72 6.36 -1.82
C VAL A 2 -11.42 6.98 -0.45
N LEU A 3 -12.45 7.46 0.25
CA LEU A 3 -12.32 8.02 1.60
C LEU A 3 -12.36 6.89 2.62
N ILE A 4 -11.33 6.78 3.45
CA ILE A 4 -11.32 5.94 4.64
C ILE A 4 -11.69 6.82 5.83
N PRO A 5 -12.80 6.53 6.56
CA PRO A 5 -13.25 7.35 7.66
C PRO A 5 -12.27 7.30 8.84
N GLU A 6 -12.25 8.36 9.65
CA GLU A 6 -11.48 8.37 10.89
C GLU A 6 -12.02 7.33 11.88
N GLY A 7 -11.15 6.80 12.72
CA GLY A 7 -11.54 5.79 13.71
C GLY A 7 -10.39 4.92 14.17
N ALA A 8 -10.63 4.24 15.30
CA ALA A 8 -9.73 3.25 15.85
C ALA A 8 -9.84 1.91 15.12
N PHE A 9 -8.70 1.25 14.90
CA PHE A 9 -8.64 -0.11 14.37
C PHE A 9 -7.52 -0.89 15.07
N THR A 10 -7.55 -2.22 14.89
CA THR A 10 -6.48 -3.10 15.36
C THR A 10 -5.45 -3.28 14.25
N PHE A 11 -4.26 -2.73 14.46
CA PHE A 11 -3.09 -2.89 13.60
C PHE A 11 -2.30 -4.13 14.04
N GLY A 12 -1.84 -4.95 13.09
CA GLY A 12 -1.07 -6.16 13.37
C GLY A 12 -1.91 -7.38 13.77
N ILE A 13 -1.24 -8.37 14.35
CA ILE A 13 -1.78 -9.69 14.69
C ILE A 13 -1.49 -10.00 16.16
N SER A 14 -2.44 -10.63 16.85
CA SER A 14 -2.23 -11.07 18.24
C SER A 14 -1.38 -12.36 18.27
N PRO A 15 -0.45 -12.51 19.25
CA PRO A 15 0.45 -13.67 19.33
C PRO A 15 -0.23 -15.04 19.46
N ASP A 16 -1.46 -15.05 19.97
CA ASP A 16 -2.29 -16.23 20.23
C ASP A 16 -3.06 -16.73 18.99
N LYS A 17 -3.14 -15.95 17.91
CA LYS A 17 -3.76 -16.39 16.67
C LYS A 17 -2.78 -17.23 15.85
N LYS A 18 -3.19 -18.46 15.50
CA LYS A 18 -2.45 -19.33 14.56
C LYS A 18 -2.10 -18.51 13.32
N VAL A 19 -0.80 -18.36 13.07
CA VAL A 19 -0.26 -17.74 11.86
C VAL A 19 -0.95 -18.39 10.66
N ILE A 20 -1.59 -17.57 9.85
CA ILE A 20 -2.35 -18.06 8.70
C ILE A 20 -1.36 -18.80 7.79
N GLN A 21 -1.69 -20.04 7.41
CA GLN A 21 -0.78 -21.02 6.80
C GLN A 21 -0.13 -20.56 5.47
N PHE A 22 -0.55 -19.42 4.91
CA PHE A 22 -0.03 -18.80 3.70
C PHE A 22 1.10 -17.78 3.95
N MET A 23 1.35 -17.38 5.21
CA MET A 23 2.51 -16.53 5.56
C MET A 23 3.73 -17.43 5.73
N SER A 24 4.52 -17.58 4.67
CA SER A 24 5.54 -18.63 4.54
C SER A 24 6.79 -18.47 5.40
N ASP A 25 6.90 -17.49 6.31
CA ASP A 25 8.05 -17.39 7.21
C ASP A 25 7.65 -16.91 8.61
N MET A 26 8.06 -17.67 9.63
CA MET A 26 7.89 -17.35 11.05
C MET A 26 8.43 -15.96 11.42
N THR A 27 9.38 -15.43 10.66
CA THR A 27 9.96 -14.09 10.87
C THR A 27 9.03 -12.96 10.44
N LEU A 28 8.20 -13.16 9.40
CA LEU A 28 7.25 -12.14 8.94
C LEU A 28 6.08 -11.94 9.92
N SER A 29 5.67 -13.01 10.62
CA SER A 29 4.63 -12.90 11.63
C SER A 29 5.09 -12.19 12.91
N MET A 30 6.39 -12.24 13.24
CA MET A 30 6.95 -11.54 14.40
C MET A 30 6.87 -10.02 14.25
N ASN A 31 7.13 -9.48 13.06
CA ASN A 31 7.07 -8.03 12.83
C ASN A 31 5.64 -7.47 12.84
N ALA A 32 4.64 -8.32 12.59
CA ALA A 32 3.22 -7.95 12.67
C ALA A 32 2.65 -8.05 14.10
N GLN A 33 3.43 -8.52 15.07
CA GLN A 33 3.03 -8.67 16.47
C GLN A 33 3.67 -7.57 17.35
N PRO A 34 3.05 -7.24 18.50
CA PRO A 34 1.70 -7.59 18.90
C PRO A 34 0.65 -6.71 18.20
N ALA A 35 -0.60 -7.14 18.24
CA ALA A 35 -1.73 -6.30 17.82
C ALA A 35 -1.83 -5.03 18.68
N GLN A 36 -2.03 -3.88 18.04
CA GLN A 36 -2.11 -2.58 18.68
C GLN A 36 -3.40 -1.84 18.28
N LYS A 37 -4.05 -1.16 19.23
CA LYS A 37 -5.17 -0.26 18.93
C LYS A 37 -4.63 1.10 18.52
N ILE A 38 -4.84 1.48 17.26
CA ILE A 38 -4.38 2.75 16.70
C ILE A 38 -5.58 3.55 16.21
N TYR A 39 -5.61 4.84 16.49
CA TYR A 39 -6.58 5.78 15.93
C TYR A 39 -5.96 6.51 14.74
N LEU A 40 -6.63 6.46 13.58
CA LEU A 40 -6.24 7.21 12.39
C LEU A 40 -7.30 8.24 12.04
N LYS A 41 -6.86 9.43 11.63
CA LYS A 41 -7.70 10.45 10.99
C LYS A 41 -8.18 9.96 9.63
N ALA A 42 -9.19 10.63 9.08
CA ALA A 42 -9.73 10.29 7.77
C ALA A 42 -8.70 10.61 6.70
N PHE A 43 -8.54 9.73 5.72
CA PHE A 43 -7.60 9.91 4.61
C PHE A 43 -8.16 9.33 3.33
N TYR A 44 -7.60 9.76 2.20
CA TYR A 44 -7.89 9.20 0.90
C TYR A 44 -6.80 8.22 0.49
N ILE A 45 -7.18 7.09 -0.10
CA ILE A 45 -6.25 6.15 -0.72
C ILE A 45 -6.75 5.76 -2.10
N ASP A 46 -5.85 5.44 -3.04
CA ASP A 46 -6.27 4.96 -4.35
C ASP A 46 -6.92 3.57 -4.25
N ARG A 47 -7.96 3.33 -5.07
CA ARG A 47 -8.68 2.04 -5.09
C ARG A 47 -7.87 0.95 -5.78
N PHE A 48 -7.01 1.35 -6.70
CA PHE A 48 -6.19 0.46 -7.52
C PHE A 48 -4.75 0.95 -7.48
N GLU A 49 -3.82 0.03 -7.68
CA GLU A 49 -2.41 0.36 -7.88
C GLU A 49 -2.23 1.28 -9.10
N ILE A 50 -1.12 2.01 -9.09
CA ILE A 50 -0.74 2.87 -10.21
C ILE A 50 -0.44 2.00 -11.43
N THR A 51 -1.01 2.33 -12.58
CA THR A 51 -0.81 1.56 -13.81
C THR A 51 0.40 2.03 -14.61
N TYR A 52 0.93 1.17 -15.48
CA TYR A 52 1.98 1.56 -16.45
C TYR A 52 1.56 2.79 -17.27
N LYS A 53 0.30 2.86 -17.70
CA LYS A 53 -0.26 4.00 -18.45
C LYS A 53 -0.15 5.31 -17.67
N ALA A 54 -0.50 5.29 -16.38
CA ALA A 54 -0.47 6.48 -15.54
C ALA A 54 0.97 6.92 -15.25
N PHE A 55 1.87 5.98 -14.98
CA PHE A 55 3.26 6.28 -14.67
C PHE A 55 4.07 6.75 -15.88
N ARG A 56 3.79 6.22 -17.09
CA ARG A 56 4.42 6.70 -18.34
C ARG A 56 4.18 8.19 -18.59
N ARG A 57 3.06 8.76 -18.13
CA ARG A 57 2.81 10.22 -18.24
C ARG A 57 3.75 11.04 -17.36
N PHE A 58 4.16 10.49 -16.22
CA PHE A 58 5.12 11.11 -15.32
C PHE A 58 6.57 10.93 -15.82
N LYS A 59 6.91 9.75 -16.35
CA LYS A 59 8.27 9.44 -16.84
C LYS A 59 8.22 8.80 -18.23
N PRO A 60 8.06 9.60 -19.31
CA PRO A 60 7.77 9.10 -20.66
C PRO A 60 8.95 8.38 -21.33
N LYS A 61 10.18 8.58 -20.83
CA LYS A 61 11.39 7.93 -21.34
C LYS A 61 11.52 6.46 -20.89
N LEU A 62 10.63 5.96 -20.03
CA LEU A 62 10.65 4.57 -19.57
C LEU A 62 10.01 3.66 -20.61
N ASN A 63 10.82 2.78 -21.20
CA ASN A 63 10.36 1.74 -22.11
C ASN A 63 10.25 0.40 -21.37
N TYR A 64 9.12 0.18 -20.69
CA TYR A 64 8.79 -1.15 -20.16
C TYR A 64 8.10 -1.98 -21.24
N GLU A 65 8.64 -3.16 -21.52
CA GLU A 65 7.95 -4.18 -22.31
C GLU A 65 6.83 -4.79 -21.46
N VAL A 66 5.59 -4.43 -21.76
CA VAL A 66 4.39 -4.91 -21.05
C VAL A 66 3.28 -5.21 -22.03
N THR A 67 2.51 -6.24 -21.74
CA THR A 67 1.40 -6.68 -22.59
C THR A 67 0.21 -5.73 -22.50
N ASP A 68 -0.14 -5.27 -21.30
CA ASP A 68 -1.23 -4.31 -21.06
C ASP A 68 -0.77 -3.13 -20.20
N LEU A 69 -1.04 -1.90 -20.67
CA LEU A 69 -0.70 -0.67 -19.95
C LEU A 69 -1.61 -0.40 -18.74
N ASN A 70 -2.72 -1.11 -18.62
CA ASN A 70 -3.61 -1.01 -17.47
C ASN A 70 -3.18 -1.91 -16.30
N GLU A 71 -2.15 -2.75 -16.47
CA GLU A 71 -1.56 -3.50 -15.37
C GLU A 71 -0.90 -2.58 -14.33
N PRO A 72 -0.86 -2.97 -13.04
CA PRO A 72 -0.05 -2.34 -12.02
C PRO A 72 1.41 -2.21 -12.44
N ILE A 73 1.99 -1.04 -12.25
CA ILE A 73 3.40 -0.83 -12.56
C ILE A 73 4.29 -1.63 -11.60
N ARG A 74 5.34 -2.23 -12.16
CA ARG A 74 6.38 -2.96 -11.43
C ARG A 74 7.76 -2.39 -11.76
N GLY A 75 8.76 -2.74 -10.95
CA GLY A 75 10.14 -2.29 -11.16
C GLY A 75 10.34 -0.80 -10.91
N VAL A 76 9.58 -0.26 -9.95
CA VAL A 76 9.66 1.13 -9.48
C VAL A 76 10.20 1.07 -8.06
N ASN A 77 11.24 1.85 -7.77
CA ASN A 77 11.77 1.92 -6.42
C ASN A 77 10.96 2.90 -5.55
N TRP A 78 11.19 2.89 -4.24
CA TRP A 78 10.43 3.73 -3.30
C TRP A 78 10.51 5.23 -3.63
N TYR A 79 11.68 5.74 -4.00
CA TYR A 79 11.88 7.16 -4.33
C TYR A 79 11.10 7.58 -5.58
N GLU A 80 11.02 6.70 -6.58
CA GLU A 80 10.23 6.95 -7.78
C GLU A 80 8.73 6.95 -7.49
N ALA A 81 8.27 6.06 -6.60
CA ALA A 81 6.88 6.02 -6.17
C ALA A 81 6.51 7.29 -5.38
N ASP A 82 7.37 7.73 -4.45
CA ASP A 82 7.16 8.96 -3.69
C ASP A 82 7.16 10.20 -4.61
N ALA A 83 8.14 10.30 -5.51
CA ALA A 83 8.20 11.39 -6.49
C ALA A 83 6.96 11.43 -7.40
N TYR A 84 6.44 10.28 -7.81
CA TYR A 84 5.19 10.20 -8.56
C TYR A 84 4.01 10.73 -7.74
N CYS A 85 3.86 10.28 -6.49
CA CYS A 85 2.81 10.76 -5.59
C CYS A 85 2.87 12.27 -5.41
N LEU A 86 4.06 12.82 -5.13
CA LEU A 86 4.27 14.27 -4.97
C LEU A 86 3.91 15.04 -6.24
N ALA A 87 4.31 14.55 -7.42
CA ALA A 87 3.97 15.17 -8.70
C ALA A 87 2.47 15.18 -9.00
N GLN A 88 1.69 14.28 -8.38
CA GLN A 88 0.23 14.25 -8.45
C GLN A 88 -0.45 15.00 -7.30
N GLY A 89 0.30 15.69 -6.43
CA GLY A 89 -0.24 16.34 -5.22
C GLY A 89 -0.75 15.35 -4.17
N LYS A 90 -0.20 14.12 -4.17
CA LYS A 90 -0.51 13.02 -3.24
C LYS A 90 0.72 12.70 -2.38
N ARG A 91 0.63 11.62 -1.61
CA ARG A 91 1.74 11.00 -0.87
C ARG A 91 1.57 9.49 -0.83
N LEU A 92 2.64 8.77 -0.45
CA LEU A 92 2.53 7.37 -0.08
C LEU A 92 1.72 7.22 1.23
N PRO A 93 0.94 6.13 1.38
CA PRO A 93 0.29 5.81 2.64
C PRO A 93 1.33 5.39 3.67
N THR A 94 1.03 5.61 4.95
CA THR A 94 1.76 4.91 6.02
C THR A 94 1.37 3.43 6.03
N GLU A 95 2.18 2.58 6.66
CA GLU A 95 1.85 1.16 6.83
C GLU A 95 0.51 0.97 7.53
N THR A 96 0.24 1.76 8.58
CA THR A 96 -1.01 1.72 9.34
C THR A 96 -2.22 2.16 8.51
N GLU A 97 -2.07 3.18 7.67
CA GLU A 97 -3.11 3.60 6.73
C GLU A 97 -3.40 2.54 5.67
N TRP A 98 -2.34 1.91 5.15
CA TRP A 98 -2.46 0.84 4.17
C TRP A 98 -3.20 -0.36 4.77
N GLU A 99 -2.81 -0.81 5.96
CA GLU A 99 -3.48 -1.94 6.63
C GLU A 99 -4.94 -1.64 6.98
N LYS A 100 -5.23 -0.43 7.50
CA LYS A 100 -6.61 -0.03 7.78
C LYS A 100 -7.47 -0.03 6.51
N ALA A 101 -6.95 0.47 5.40
CA ALA A 101 -7.68 0.48 4.13
C ALA A 101 -7.88 -0.94 3.56
N ALA A 102 -6.89 -1.83 3.71
CA ALA A 102 -6.93 -3.19 3.18
C ALA A 102 -7.87 -4.13 3.96
N ARG A 103 -8.15 -3.84 5.24
CA ARG A 103 -9.05 -4.65 6.09
C ARG A 103 -10.55 -4.45 5.80
N GLY A 104 -10.91 -3.44 5.01
CA GLY A 104 -12.30 -3.04 4.73
C GLY A 104 -12.95 -2.26 5.88
#